data_AF-A0A0G1YP26-F1
#
_entry.id   AF-A0A0G1YP26-F1
#
_cell.length_a   1.000
_cell.length_b   1.000
_cell.length_c   1.000
_cell.angle_alpha   90.00
_cell.angle_beta   90.00
_cell.angle_gamma   90.00
#
_symmetry.space_group_name_H-M   'P 1'
#
loop_
_entity.id
_entity.type
_entity.pdbx_description
1 polymer ?
#
loop_
_entity_poly.entity_id
_entity_poly.type
_entity_poly.pdbx_seq_one_letter_code
_entity_poly.pdbx_strand_id
1 'polypeptide(L)'
;MNRMPLIFFRLFLVGLLVLLFLFLADTNLAIDGTLEIRKAVNKTSPYVSRLLPDERTGELYRDSEGVWREPVIADPTYFTLTAPRNFERVDLELVFDPEDIPVVEVGLLMNADSEQYHLKPVYHRLLEELDWPQVREGDVVLYDRLGRYETLADFLVDPPPLSEIASYHYAFNRPYVLPGYVPSRQEQKIDVSLRGTHEFLTYIEDEELRFAFEYMDMNRRRRVQGNPQNEPRCLFPIHPDFAAEDGLLERSVLWGRSWVSRRDAPT
;
A
#
# COMPACT_ATOMS: atom_id res chain seq x y z
N MET A 1 -34.24 -7.03 -65.17
CA MET A 1 -33.08 -7.23 -64.26
C MET A 1 -33.57 -7.17 -62.82
N ASN A 2 -33.49 -8.28 -62.10
CA ASN A 2 -33.96 -8.36 -60.72
C ASN A 2 -33.08 -7.49 -59.83
N ARG A 3 -33.66 -6.46 -59.19
CA ARG A 3 -32.96 -5.58 -58.24
C ARG A 3 -32.80 -6.20 -56.85
N MET A 4 -33.54 -7.27 -56.57
CA MET A 4 -33.50 -8.05 -55.32
C MET A 4 -32.07 -8.42 -54.86
N PRO A 5 -31.20 -9.06 -55.66
CA PRO A 5 -29.88 -9.50 -55.20
C PRO A 5 -28.99 -8.33 -54.74
N LEU A 6 -29.09 -7.16 -55.37
CA LEU A 6 -28.30 -5.99 -55.00
C LEU A 6 -28.72 -5.41 -53.64
N ILE A 7 -30.02 -5.43 -53.33
CA ILE A 7 -30.56 -4.97 -52.04
C ILE A 7 -30.09 -5.91 -50.92
N PHE A 8 -30.19 -7.23 -51.12
CA PHE A 8 -29.71 -8.21 -50.15
C PHE A 8 -28.22 -8.07 -49.86
N PHE A 9 -27.39 -7.89 -50.90
CA PHE A 9 -25.95 -7.70 -50.71
C PHE A 9 -25.62 -6.42 -49.93
N ARG A 10 -26.34 -5.31 -50.18
CA ARG A 10 -26.17 -4.06 -49.42
C ARG A 10 -26.55 -4.23 -47.96
N LEU A 11 -27.69 -4.87 -47.67
CA LEU A 11 -28.11 -5.14 -46.30
C LEU A 11 -27.12 -6.05 -45.57
N PHE A 12 -26.56 -7.04 -46.26
CA PHE A 12 -25.53 -7.90 -45.71
C PHE A 12 -24.26 -7.11 -45.33
N LEU A 13 -23.76 -6.24 -46.21
CA LEU A 13 -22.58 -5.41 -45.92
C LEU A 13 -22.82 -4.45 -44.76
N VAL A 14 -24.00 -3.82 -44.69
CA VAL A 14 -24.36 -2.93 -43.56
C VAL A 14 -24.45 -3.74 -42.27
N GLY A 15 -25.08 -4.90 -42.31
CA GLY A 15 -25.16 -5.81 -41.14
C GLY A 15 -23.78 -6.24 -40.65
N LEU A 16 -22.86 -6.58 -41.56
CA LEU A 16 -21.49 -6.93 -41.23
C LEU A 16 -20.74 -5.75 -40.57
N LEU A 17 -20.91 -4.54 -41.09
CA LEU A 17 -20.26 -3.35 -40.53
C LEU A 17 -20.80 -2.99 -39.14
N VAL A 18 -22.12 -3.11 -38.93
CA VAL A 18 -22.74 -2.93 -37.60
C VAL A 18 -22.24 -3.99 -36.63
N LEU A 19 -22.15 -5.26 -37.05
CA LEU A 19 -21.65 -6.34 -36.19
C LEU A 19 -20.18 -6.12 -35.82
N LEU A 20 -19.34 -5.72 -36.78
CA LEU A 20 -17.95 -5.35 -36.52
C LEU A 20 -17.86 -4.17 -35.56
N PHE A 21 -18.70 -3.15 -35.72
CA PHE A 21 -18.73 -2.00 -34.81
C PHE A 21 -19.13 -2.42 -33.39
N LEU A 22 -20.16 -3.26 -33.23
CA LEU A 22 -20.58 -3.77 -31.91
C LEU A 22 -19.48 -4.63 -31.27
N PHE A 23 -18.79 -5.46 -32.05
CA PHE A 23 -17.65 -6.25 -31.59
C PHE A 23 -16.48 -5.37 -31.12
N LEU A 24 -16.15 -4.31 -31.87
CA LEU A 24 -15.10 -3.36 -31.48
C LEU A 24 -15.52 -2.50 -30.28
N ALA A 25 -16.80 -2.14 -30.19
CA ALA A 25 -17.36 -1.42 -29.06
C ALA A 25 -17.29 -2.27 -27.78
N ASP A 26 -17.68 -3.54 -27.85
CA ASP A 26 -17.62 -4.47 -26.73
C ASP A 26 -16.17 -4.66 -26.23
N THR A 27 -15.22 -4.87 -27.15
CA THR A 27 -13.80 -5.06 -26.81
C THR A 27 -13.09 -3.83 -26.27
N ASN A 28 -13.53 -2.61 -26.62
CA ASN A 28 -12.86 -1.37 -26.19
C ASN A 28 -13.60 -0.60 -25.09
N LEU A 29 -14.92 -0.77 -24.97
CA LEU A 29 -15.74 0.03 -24.05
C LEU A 29 -15.96 -0.65 -22.70
N ALA A 30 -15.55 -1.90 -22.48
CA ALA A 30 -15.74 -2.60 -21.21
C ALA A 30 -17.19 -2.42 -20.71
N ILE A 31 -18.16 -2.86 -21.53
CA ILE A 31 -19.59 -2.57 -21.35
C ILE A 31 -20.10 -3.09 -20.01
N ASP A 32 -19.54 -4.20 -19.54
CA ASP A 32 -19.82 -4.83 -18.24
C ASP A 32 -19.20 -4.11 -17.04
N GLY A 33 -18.39 -3.07 -17.27
CA GLY A 33 -17.68 -2.36 -16.22
C GLY A 33 -16.26 -2.88 -15.97
N THR A 34 -15.87 -4.02 -16.54
CA THR A 34 -14.59 -4.68 -16.25
C THR A 34 -13.63 -4.63 -17.43
N LEU A 35 -12.34 -4.42 -17.16
CA LEU A 35 -11.31 -4.41 -18.19
C LEU A 35 -10.17 -5.33 -17.74
N GLU A 36 -9.99 -6.42 -18.45
CA GLU A 36 -8.92 -7.37 -18.18
C GLU A 36 -7.72 -7.08 -19.11
N ILE A 37 -6.56 -6.79 -18.51
CA ILE A 37 -5.32 -6.54 -19.24
C ILE A 37 -4.29 -7.58 -18.83
N ARG A 38 -3.80 -8.36 -19.80
CA ARG A 38 -2.71 -9.31 -19.60
C ARG A 38 -1.47 -8.85 -20.36
N LYS A 39 -0.35 -8.75 -19.66
CA LYS A 39 0.95 -8.45 -20.27
C LYS A 39 1.96 -9.54 -19.93
N ALA A 40 2.50 -10.19 -20.95
CA ALA A 40 3.70 -11.01 -20.81
C ALA A 40 4.94 -10.10 -20.83
N VAL A 41 5.97 -10.46 -20.07
CA VAL A 41 7.20 -9.67 -19.91
C VAL A 41 7.84 -9.28 -21.26
N ASN A 42 7.89 -10.21 -22.21
CA ASN A 42 8.49 -10.01 -23.53
C ASN A 42 7.57 -9.35 -24.56
N LYS A 43 6.36 -8.94 -24.18
CA LYS A 43 5.38 -8.32 -25.09
C LYS A 43 5.14 -6.86 -24.70
N THR A 44 5.07 -6.01 -25.70
CA THR A 44 4.64 -4.63 -25.54
C THR A 44 3.14 -4.57 -25.32
N SER A 45 2.68 -3.73 -24.39
CA SER A 45 1.26 -3.44 -24.18
C SER A 45 1.04 -1.94 -24.27
N PRO A 46 -0.05 -1.47 -24.91
CA PRO A 46 -0.41 -0.05 -24.90
C PRO A 46 -0.95 0.40 -23.53
N TYR A 47 -1.36 -0.55 -22.67
CA TYR A 47 -1.97 -0.25 -21.38
C TYR A 47 -1.01 -0.43 -20.20
N VAL A 48 0.04 -1.24 -20.34
CA VAL A 48 0.99 -1.54 -19.25
C VAL A 48 2.40 -1.31 -19.76
N SER A 49 3.11 -0.35 -19.16
CA SER A 49 4.50 -0.08 -19.51
C SER A 49 5.42 -1.25 -19.12
N ARG A 50 6.67 -1.22 -19.60
CA ARG A 50 7.75 -2.00 -18.98
C ARG A 50 8.01 -1.51 -17.55
N LEU A 51 8.72 -2.33 -16.78
CA LEU A 51 9.23 -1.92 -15.48
C LEU A 51 10.27 -0.81 -15.68
N LEU A 52 10.26 0.14 -14.77
CA LEU A 52 11.13 1.31 -14.73
C LEU A 52 11.61 1.52 -13.29
N PRO A 53 12.73 2.22 -13.08
CA PRO A 53 13.67 2.69 -14.10
C PRO A 53 14.51 1.54 -14.68
N ASP A 54 15.00 1.68 -15.90
CA ASP A 54 15.75 0.63 -16.62
C ASP A 54 17.04 0.23 -15.86
N GLU A 55 17.65 1.15 -15.11
CA GLU A 55 18.84 0.87 -14.30
C GLU A 55 18.57 -0.04 -13.10
N ARG A 56 17.29 -0.26 -12.76
CA ARG A 56 16.84 -1.14 -11.68
C ARG A 56 16.26 -2.46 -12.18
N THR A 57 16.24 -2.67 -13.50
CA THR A 57 15.80 -3.92 -14.12
C THR A 57 16.94 -4.53 -14.93
N GLY A 58 16.93 -5.86 -15.02
CA GLY A 58 17.92 -6.60 -15.81
C GLY A 58 17.47 -6.81 -17.25
N GLU A 59 18.39 -7.28 -18.09
CA GLU A 59 18.04 -7.71 -19.43
C GLU A 59 17.06 -8.90 -19.40
N LEU A 60 16.09 -8.89 -20.32
CA LEU A 60 15.15 -10.00 -20.47
C LEU A 60 15.90 -11.27 -20.80
N TYR A 61 15.62 -12.33 -20.04
CA TYR A 61 16.18 -13.65 -20.30
C TYR A 61 15.08 -14.70 -20.32
N ARG A 62 15.42 -15.86 -20.88
CA ARG A 62 14.54 -17.03 -20.92
C ARG A 62 15.10 -18.07 -19.96
N ASP A 63 14.27 -18.52 -19.03
CA ASP A 63 14.67 -19.54 -18.04
C ASP A 63 14.75 -20.95 -18.67
N SER A 64 15.12 -21.94 -17.85
CA SER A 64 15.21 -23.35 -18.27
C SER A 64 13.88 -23.94 -18.73
N GLU A 65 12.75 -23.37 -18.29
CA GLU A 65 11.40 -23.81 -18.66
C GLU A 65 10.89 -23.11 -19.92
N GLY A 66 11.67 -22.16 -20.46
CA GLY A 66 11.31 -21.42 -21.65
C GLY A 66 10.38 -20.24 -21.38
N VAL A 67 10.25 -19.77 -20.14
CA VAL A 67 9.48 -18.59 -19.74
C VAL A 67 10.37 -17.35 -19.77
N TRP A 68 9.82 -16.24 -20.28
CA TRP A 68 10.53 -14.95 -20.30
C TRP A 68 10.41 -14.26 -18.94
N ARG A 69 11.56 -13.81 -18.41
CA ARG A 69 11.67 -13.13 -17.12
C ARG A 69 12.42 -11.81 -17.25
N GLU A 70 12.07 -10.85 -16.41
CA GLU A 70 12.74 -9.55 -16.26
C GLU A 70 13.26 -9.49 -14.82
N PRO A 71 14.57 -9.54 -14.58
CA PRO A 71 15.11 -9.40 -13.23
C PRO A 71 14.79 -8.01 -12.67
N VAL A 72 14.40 -7.94 -11.40
CA VAL A 72 14.39 -6.70 -10.63
C VAL A 72 15.65 -6.68 -9.78
N ILE A 73 16.53 -5.71 -10.02
CA ILE A 73 17.87 -5.66 -9.43
C ILE A 73 17.92 -4.70 -8.24
N ALA A 74 17.05 -3.68 -8.23
CA ALA A 74 17.01 -2.69 -7.16
C ALA A 74 15.62 -2.06 -7.02
N ASP A 75 15.36 -1.48 -5.85
CA ASP A 75 14.07 -0.89 -5.51
C ASP A 75 14.10 0.65 -5.48
N PRO A 76 12.93 1.31 -5.63
CA PRO A 76 11.68 0.75 -6.14
C PRO A 76 11.70 0.57 -7.66
N THR A 77 10.97 -0.42 -8.16
CA THR A 77 10.55 -0.48 -9.57
C THR A 77 9.07 -0.19 -9.71
N TYR A 78 8.68 0.39 -10.83
CA TYR A 78 7.30 0.77 -11.11
C TYR A 78 6.95 0.51 -12.57
N PHE A 79 5.67 0.32 -12.83
CA PHE A 79 5.10 0.34 -14.17
C PHE A 79 3.87 1.25 -14.17
N THR A 80 3.57 1.82 -15.32
CA THR A 80 2.38 2.64 -15.53
C THR A 80 1.28 1.78 -16.11
N LEU A 81 0.10 1.83 -15.49
CA LEU A 81 -1.15 1.33 -16.03
C LEU A 81 -1.92 2.50 -16.65
N THR A 82 -2.07 2.52 -17.96
CA THR A 82 -2.88 3.49 -18.70
C THR A 82 -4.18 2.84 -19.13
N ALA A 83 -5.25 3.09 -18.38
CA ALA A 83 -6.58 2.61 -18.73
C ALA A 83 -7.25 3.55 -19.76
N PRO A 84 -8.07 3.03 -20.69
CA PRO A 84 -8.77 3.85 -21.69
C PRO A 84 -9.86 4.75 -21.09
N ARG A 85 -10.26 4.49 -19.84
CA ARG A 85 -11.24 5.27 -19.07
C ARG A 85 -10.92 5.17 -17.58
N ASN A 86 -11.66 5.92 -16.76
CA ASN A 86 -11.53 5.86 -15.31
C ASN A 86 -12.18 4.59 -14.75
N PHE A 87 -11.51 3.97 -13.79
CA PHE A 87 -12.01 2.83 -13.01
C PHE A 87 -11.82 3.12 -11.53
N GLU A 88 -12.72 2.60 -10.70
CA GLU A 88 -12.64 2.71 -9.24
C GLU A 88 -11.82 1.57 -8.62
N ARG A 89 -11.67 0.45 -9.36
CA ARG A 89 -10.99 -0.78 -8.94
C ARG A 89 -10.12 -1.33 -10.10
N VAL A 90 -8.98 -1.91 -9.74
CA VAL A 90 -7.83 -2.51 -10.46
C VAL A 90 -7.32 -3.78 -9.75
N ASP A 91 -7.88 -4.94 -10.05
CA ASP A 91 -7.41 -6.18 -9.42
C ASP A 91 -6.10 -6.62 -10.10
N LEU A 92 -5.00 -6.61 -9.34
CA LEU A 92 -3.67 -6.96 -9.84
C LEU A 92 -3.34 -8.42 -9.52
N GLU A 93 -2.97 -9.17 -10.55
CA GLU A 93 -2.33 -10.48 -10.44
C GLU A 93 -0.88 -10.37 -10.91
N LEU A 94 0.06 -10.81 -10.08
CA LEU A 94 1.50 -10.77 -10.37
C LEU A 94 2.05 -12.19 -10.31
N VAL A 95 2.77 -12.58 -11.36
CA VAL A 95 3.57 -13.80 -11.38
C VAL A 95 5.03 -13.38 -11.27
N PHE A 96 5.70 -13.84 -10.22
CA PHE A 96 7.09 -13.52 -9.93
C PHE A 96 7.77 -14.72 -9.27
N ASP A 97 9.10 -14.72 -9.30
CA ASP A 97 9.94 -15.63 -8.54
C ASP A 97 10.65 -14.80 -7.46
N PRO A 98 10.36 -15.02 -6.17
CA PRO A 98 10.97 -14.23 -5.11
C PRO A 98 12.47 -14.53 -4.94
N GLU A 99 12.98 -15.66 -5.43
CA GLU A 99 14.34 -16.15 -5.15
C GLU A 99 14.67 -16.02 -3.64
N ASP A 100 15.59 -15.10 -3.28
CA ASP A 100 16.01 -14.84 -1.91
C ASP A 100 15.43 -13.57 -1.28
N ILE A 101 14.48 -12.91 -1.96
CA ILE A 101 13.87 -11.67 -1.49
C ILE A 101 12.95 -11.96 -0.29
N PRO A 102 13.13 -11.31 0.87
CA PRO A 102 12.34 -11.62 2.06
C PRO A 102 10.90 -11.13 1.97
N VAL A 103 10.66 -10.01 1.29
CA VAL A 103 9.35 -9.35 1.22
C VAL A 103 9.16 -8.74 -0.17
N VAL A 104 7.99 -8.94 -0.77
CA VAL A 104 7.57 -8.24 -1.98
C VAL A 104 6.30 -7.46 -1.67
N GLU A 105 6.35 -6.15 -1.88
CA GLU A 105 5.22 -5.26 -1.69
C GLU A 105 4.85 -4.60 -3.02
N VAL A 106 3.56 -4.41 -3.26
CA VAL A 106 3.06 -3.72 -4.44
C VAL A 106 2.00 -2.72 -4.02
N GLY A 107 2.02 -1.55 -4.63
CA GLY A 107 1.12 -0.48 -4.27
C GLY A 107 0.93 0.55 -5.37
N LEU A 108 0.10 1.53 -5.07
CA LEU A 108 -0.17 2.65 -5.95
C LEU A 108 0.59 3.88 -5.48
N LEU A 109 1.04 4.68 -6.44
CA LEU A 109 1.54 6.03 -6.18
C LEU A 109 0.34 6.91 -5.79
N MET A 110 0.31 7.35 -4.54
CA MET A 110 -0.75 8.19 -3.99
C MET A 110 -0.52 9.67 -4.26
N ASN A 111 0.74 10.08 -4.24
CA ASN A 111 1.15 11.46 -4.50
C ASN A 111 2.46 11.48 -5.31
N ALA A 112 2.37 12.03 -6.52
CA ALA A 112 3.50 12.10 -7.44
C ALA A 112 4.57 13.10 -7.00
N ASP A 113 4.22 14.16 -6.27
CA ASP A 113 5.16 15.20 -5.84
C ASP A 113 6.03 14.74 -4.65
N SER A 114 5.46 13.91 -3.78
CA SER A 114 6.13 13.37 -2.59
C SER A 114 6.61 11.93 -2.72
N GLU A 115 6.40 11.31 -3.90
CA GLU A 115 6.68 9.90 -4.16
C GLU A 115 6.12 8.97 -3.06
N GLN A 116 4.93 9.28 -2.55
CA GLN A 116 4.29 8.49 -1.52
C GLN A 116 3.52 7.32 -2.14
N TYR A 117 3.89 6.11 -1.75
CA TYR A 117 3.26 4.88 -2.19
C TYR A 117 2.39 4.29 -1.08
N HIS A 118 1.22 3.80 -1.44
CA HIS A 118 0.42 2.93 -0.56
C HIS A 118 0.70 1.49 -0.93
N LEU A 119 1.75 0.94 -0.33
CA LEU A 119 2.21 -0.44 -0.54
C LEU A 119 1.38 -1.42 0.27
N LYS A 120 1.15 -2.61 -0.30
CA LYS A 120 0.60 -3.77 0.39
C LYS A 120 1.51 -4.97 0.16
N PRO A 121 1.71 -5.82 1.17
CA PRO A 121 2.51 -7.03 1.00
C PRO A 121 1.79 -8.00 0.06
N VAL A 122 2.54 -8.51 -0.91
CA VAL A 122 2.10 -9.59 -1.81
C VAL A 122 2.79 -10.89 -1.45
N TYR A 123 3.99 -10.82 -0.87
CA TYR A 123 4.74 -11.98 -0.41
C TYR A 123 5.61 -11.61 0.78
N HIS A 124 5.73 -12.55 1.71
CA HIS A 124 6.65 -12.45 2.84
C HIS A 124 7.21 -13.85 3.15
N ARG A 125 8.49 -14.07 2.86
CA ARG A 125 9.15 -15.40 2.95
C ARG A 125 8.89 -16.11 4.27
N LEU A 126 9.07 -15.40 5.39
CA LEU A 126 8.85 -15.96 6.73
C LEU A 126 7.41 -16.45 6.95
N LEU A 127 6.40 -15.76 6.39
CA LEU A 127 4.99 -16.12 6.56
C LEU A 127 4.60 -17.26 5.62
N GLU A 128 5.19 -17.31 4.41
CA GLU A 128 4.97 -18.39 3.44
C GLU A 128 5.62 -19.71 3.85
N GLU A 129 6.78 -19.64 4.52
CA GLU A 129 7.49 -20.81 5.07
C GLU A 129 6.93 -21.27 6.43
N LEU A 130 5.99 -20.52 7.01
CA LEU A 130 5.45 -20.80 8.33
C LEU A 130 4.45 -21.97 8.29
N ASP A 131 4.80 -23.09 8.90
CA ASP A 131 3.94 -24.27 9.04
C ASP A 131 3.00 -24.19 10.27
N TRP A 132 2.55 -22.98 10.62
CA TRP A 132 1.63 -22.80 11.75
C TRP A 132 0.19 -22.95 11.27
N PRO A 133 -0.72 -23.44 12.15
CA PRO A 133 -2.16 -23.29 11.92
C PRO A 133 -2.50 -21.85 11.54
N GLN A 134 -3.28 -21.70 10.46
CA GLN A 134 -3.71 -20.40 9.94
C GLN A 134 -5.23 -20.33 9.88
N VAL A 135 -5.76 -19.17 10.27
CA VAL A 135 -7.17 -18.79 10.08
C VAL A 135 -7.19 -17.61 9.11
N ARG A 136 -7.92 -17.75 8.01
CA ARG A 136 -8.02 -16.73 6.97
C ARG A 136 -9.44 -16.22 6.86
N GLU A 137 -9.61 -14.93 7.06
CA GLU A 137 -10.89 -14.23 6.93
C GLU A 137 -10.71 -12.97 6.10
N GLY A 138 -11.22 -12.99 4.87
CA GLY A 138 -10.99 -11.90 3.91
C GLY A 138 -9.51 -11.69 3.60
N ASP A 139 -9.03 -10.47 3.83
CA ASP A 139 -7.65 -10.05 3.59
C ASP A 139 -6.71 -10.27 4.80
N VAL A 140 -7.23 -10.80 5.90
CA VAL A 140 -6.47 -10.99 7.15
C VAL A 140 -6.14 -12.46 7.34
N VAL A 141 -4.91 -12.72 7.75
CA VAL A 141 -4.42 -14.06 8.08
C VAL A 141 -3.90 -14.03 9.51
N LEU A 142 -4.52 -14.83 10.37
CA LEU A 142 -4.02 -15.10 11.71
C LEU A 142 -3.17 -16.37 11.65
N TYR A 143 -1.90 -16.26 12.05
CA TYR A 143 -1.03 -17.40 12.27
C TYR A 143 -0.96 -17.67 13.78
N ASP A 144 -1.38 -18.86 14.20
CA ASP A 144 -1.34 -19.25 15.62
C ASP A 144 -0.57 -20.56 15.78
N ARG A 145 0.62 -20.45 16.39
CA ARG A 145 1.50 -21.58 16.68
C ARG A 145 0.82 -22.72 17.44
N LEU A 146 -0.13 -22.40 18.32
CA LEU A 146 -0.79 -23.37 19.20
C LEU A 146 -2.17 -23.82 18.68
N GLY A 147 -2.70 -23.18 17.64
CA GLY A 147 -4.03 -23.48 17.10
C GLY A 147 -5.17 -23.32 18.12
N ARG A 148 -5.12 -22.29 18.97
CA ARG A 148 -6.10 -21.96 20.01
C ARG A 148 -7.38 -21.32 19.46
N TYR A 149 -7.28 -20.64 18.32
CA TYR A 149 -8.36 -19.83 17.76
C TYR A 149 -8.93 -20.50 16.50
N GLU A 150 -10.27 -20.61 16.42
CA GLU A 150 -10.97 -21.12 15.24
C GLU A 150 -11.30 -20.00 14.24
N THR A 151 -11.61 -18.81 14.75
CA THR A 151 -11.93 -17.61 13.98
C THR A 151 -11.06 -16.42 14.37
N LEU A 152 -10.97 -15.42 13.50
CA LEU A 152 -10.31 -14.15 13.82
C LEU A 152 -11.05 -13.42 14.95
N ALA A 153 -12.39 -13.55 15.00
CA ALA A 153 -13.20 -12.95 16.04
C ALA A 153 -12.85 -13.50 17.45
N ASP A 154 -12.59 -14.80 17.58
CA ASP A 154 -12.20 -15.41 18.85
C ASP A 154 -10.88 -14.81 19.37
N PHE A 155 -9.91 -14.63 18.46
CA PHE A 155 -8.65 -13.97 18.78
C PHE A 155 -8.84 -12.51 19.20
N LEU A 156 -9.73 -11.77 18.56
CA LEU A 156 -9.97 -10.36 18.89
C LEU A 156 -10.69 -10.17 20.24
N VAL A 157 -11.52 -11.14 20.65
CA VAL A 157 -12.25 -11.11 21.93
C VAL A 157 -11.34 -11.45 23.11
N ASP A 158 -10.50 -12.49 22.98
CA ASP A 158 -9.57 -12.93 24.04
C ASP A 158 -8.15 -13.18 23.49
N PRO A 159 -7.45 -12.12 23.05
CA PRO A 159 -6.10 -12.22 22.53
C PRO A 159 -5.10 -12.53 23.67
N PRO A 160 -3.97 -13.19 23.37
CA PRO A 160 -2.92 -13.38 24.35
C PRO A 160 -2.30 -12.02 24.76
N PRO A 161 -1.40 -11.99 25.75
CA PRO A 161 -0.64 -10.78 26.08
C PRO A 161 0.00 -10.17 24.82
N LEU A 162 0.03 -8.83 24.70
CA LEU A 162 0.60 -8.14 23.54
C LEU A 162 2.06 -8.54 23.25
N SER A 163 2.81 -8.95 24.28
CA SER A 163 4.17 -9.48 24.14
C SER A 163 4.27 -10.78 23.34
N GLU A 164 3.16 -11.48 23.13
CA GLU A 164 3.04 -12.70 22.34
C GLU A 164 2.41 -12.46 20.96
N ILE A 165 2.08 -11.21 20.63
CA ILE A 165 1.44 -10.84 19.37
C ILE A 165 2.42 -10.03 18.53
N ALA A 166 2.58 -10.45 17.28
CA ALA A 166 3.21 -9.64 16.24
C ALA A 166 2.18 -9.38 15.14
N SER A 167 2.13 -8.15 14.64
CA SER A 167 1.30 -7.78 13.50
C SER A 167 2.17 -7.29 12.35
N TYR A 168 1.71 -7.53 11.12
CA TYR A 168 2.34 -7.04 9.90
C TYR A 168 1.24 -6.49 8.99
N HIS A 169 1.32 -5.20 8.63
CA HIS A 169 0.29 -4.48 7.88
C HIS A 169 -1.15 -4.62 8.45
N TYR A 170 -1.26 -4.79 9.77
CA TYR A 170 -2.53 -4.87 10.48
C TYR A 170 -2.53 -3.97 11.71
N ALA A 171 -3.49 -3.05 11.76
CA ALA A 171 -3.68 -2.15 12.89
C ALA A 171 -4.46 -2.88 13.99
N PHE A 172 -3.74 -3.41 14.98
CA PHE A 172 -4.34 -4.03 16.15
C PHE A 172 -4.77 -2.95 17.14
N ASN A 173 -5.97 -2.40 16.92
CA ASN A 173 -6.52 -1.30 17.71
C ASN A 173 -7.03 -1.80 19.07
N ARG A 174 -6.09 -2.03 20.00
CA ARG A 174 -6.39 -2.25 21.42
C ARG A 174 -5.74 -1.13 22.22
N PRO A 175 -6.45 -0.50 23.18
CA PRO A 175 -5.81 0.43 24.10
C PRO A 175 -4.68 -0.33 24.82
N TYR A 176 -3.45 0.12 24.63
CA TYR A 176 -2.31 -0.37 25.39
C TYR A 176 -2.53 0.05 26.84
N VAL A 177 -2.47 -0.88 27.78
CA VAL A 177 -2.54 -0.58 29.22
C VAL A 177 -1.22 -1.02 29.82
N LEU A 178 -0.46 -0.08 30.37
CA LEU A 178 0.81 -0.37 31.04
C LEU A 178 0.52 -1.07 32.38
N PRO A 179 0.91 -2.35 32.57
CA PRO A 179 0.56 -3.08 33.79
C PRO A 179 1.20 -2.45 35.03
N GLY A 180 0.39 -2.15 36.04
CA GLY A 180 0.87 -1.53 37.27
C GLY A 180 1.20 -0.05 37.13
N TYR A 181 0.76 0.60 36.05
CA TYR A 181 0.77 2.06 36.00
C TYR A 181 -0.06 2.63 37.15
N VAL A 182 0.47 3.66 37.78
CA VAL A 182 -0.23 4.41 38.82
C VAL A 182 -0.12 5.88 38.44
N PRO A 183 -1.25 6.56 38.23
CA PRO A 183 -1.28 7.98 37.97
C PRO A 183 -0.44 8.76 38.98
N SER A 184 0.38 9.69 38.49
CA SER A 184 1.26 10.49 39.33
C SER A 184 0.97 11.97 39.17
N ARG A 185 0.64 12.63 40.28
CA ARG A 185 0.56 14.09 40.35
C ARG A 185 1.90 14.77 40.63
N GLN A 186 2.97 13.99 40.77
CA GLN A 186 4.30 14.54 41.00
C GLN A 186 4.89 15.02 39.67
N GLU A 187 5.36 16.26 39.65
CA GLU A 187 6.10 16.81 38.53
C GLU A 187 7.37 15.97 38.29
N GLN A 188 7.49 15.42 37.09
CA GLN A 188 8.71 14.76 36.64
C GLN A 188 9.58 15.75 35.88
N LYS A 189 10.76 16.04 36.42
CA LYS A 189 11.75 16.89 35.76
C LYS A 189 12.86 16.03 35.17
N ILE A 190 13.04 16.12 33.86
CA ILE A 190 14.21 15.55 33.17
C ILE A 190 15.27 16.65 33.05
N ASP A 191 16.21 16.68 33.98
CA ASP A 191 17.24 17.72 34.06
C ASP A 191 18.45 17.41 33.16
N VAL A 192 18.19 17.23 31.86
CA VAL A 192 19.22 16.98 30.85
C VAL A 192 19.05 17.90 29.65
N SER A 193 20.17 18.33 29.07
CA SER A 193 20.15 19.09 27.81
C SER A 193 19.97 18.13 26.64
N LEU A 194 18.82 18.22 25.98
CA LEU A 194 18.51 17.47 24.78
C LEU A 194 18.90 18.29 23.53
N ARG A 195 19.60 17.67 22.55
CA ARG A 195 20.02 18.33 21.30
C ARG A 195 19.66 17.50 20.07
N GLY A 196 18.97 18.10 19.12
CA GLY A 196 18.44 17.42 17.93
C GLY A 196 16.96 17.08 18.06
N THR A 197 16.47 16.18 17.21
CA THR A 197 15.08 15.71 17.21
C THR A 197 14.86 14.70 18.32
N HIS A 198 13.77 14.87 19.08
CA HIS A 198 13.37 13.95 20.14
C HIS A 198 11.88 13.64 20.01
N GLU A 199 11.51 12.42 20.38
CA GLU A 199 10.14 11.96 20.48
C GLU A 199 9.90 11.52 21.91
N PHE A 200 8.79 11.98 22.51
CA PHE A 200 8.39 11.63 23.87
C PHE A 200 7.13 10.79 23.78
N LEU A 201 7.22 9.54 24.24
CA LEU A 201 6.06 8.68 24.41
C LEU A 201 5.68 8.66 25.88
N THR A 202 4.43 8.97 26.18
CA THR A 202 3.89 8.97 27.54
C THR A 202 2.59 8.18 27.58
N TYR A 203 2.28 7.65 28.75
CA TYR A 203 1.02 7.02 29.06
C TYR A 203 0.32 7.88 30.12
N ILE A 204 -0.98 8.08 29.98
CA ILE A 204 -1.79 8.78 30.98
C ILE A 204 -3.06 7.99 31.27
N GLU A 205 -3.47 7.97 32.54
CA GLU A 205 -4.71 7.34 32.99
C GLU A 205 -5.46 8.33 33.90
N ASP A 206 -6.45 9.03 33.32
CA ASP A 206 -7.29 10.03 34.00
C ASP A 206 -6.53 11.11 34.80
N GLU A 207 -5.41 11.60 34.25
CA GLU A 207 -4.60 12.68 34.83
C GLU A 207 -4.28 13.80 33.86
N GLU A 208 -3.93 14.98 34.39
CA GLU A 208 -3.60 16.15 33.57
C GLU A 208 -2.16 16.05 33.02
N LEU A 209 -2.04 15.94 31.70
CA LEU A 209 -0.74 15.95 31.03
C LEU A 209 -0.30 17.37 30.73
N ARG A 210 0.79 17.82 31.36
CA ARG A 210 1.40 19.13 31.09
C ARG A 210 2.88 19.00 30.85
N PHE A 211 3.33 19.44 29.67
CA PHE A 211 4.76 19.57 29.37
C PHE A 211 5.22 21.02 29.49
N ALA A 212 6.39 21.21 30.08
CA ALA A 212 7.11 22.47 30.09
C ALA A 212 8.53 22.23 29.57
N PHE A 213 8.94 23.02 28.57
CA PHE A 213 10.27 22.92 27.99
C PHE A 213 11.04 24.20 28.22
N GLU A 214 12.25 24.06 28.74
CA GLU A 214 13.24 25.14 28.74
C GLU A 214 14.11 24.98 27.49
N TYR A 215 14.17 26.01 26.65
CA TYR A 215 14.95 26.02 25.42
C TYR A 215 16.01 27.11 25.46
N MET A 216 17.22 26.77 25.02
CA MET A 216 18.33 27.70 24.82
C MET A 216 18.82 27.64 23.37
N ASP A 217 18.75 28.76 22.66
CA ASP A 217 19.31 28.84 21.31
C ASP A 217 20.85 28.84 21.39
N MET A 218 21.44 27.72 20.97
CA MET A 218 22.90 27.58 20.89
C MET A 218 23.48 28.07 19.56
N ASN A 219 22.67 28.64 18.66
CA ASN A 219 23.18 29.25 17.44
C ASN A 219 23.97 30.51 17.78
N ARG A 220 25.29 30.35 18.00
CA ARG A 220 26.26 31.44 17.96
C ARG A 220 26.31 32.00 16.53
N ARG A 221 25.36 32.86 16.16
CA ARG A 221 25.61 33.80 15.07
C ARG A 221 26.75 34.70 15.53
N ARG A 222 27.91 34.57 14.89
CA ARG A 222 28.96 35.59 14.95
C ARG A 222 28.27 36.89 14.55
N ARG A 223 28.08 37.83 15.48
CA ARG A 223 27.52 39.15 15.16
C ARG A 223 28.39 39.74 14.05
N VAL A 224 27.89 39.73 12.82
CA VAL A 224 28.34 40.70 11.83
C VAL A 224 27.82 42.02 12.37
N GLN A 225 28.75 42.89 12.74
CA GLN A 225 28.49 44.20 13.32
C GLN A 225 27.83 45.07 12.24
N GLY A 226 26.49 45.00 12.13
CA GLY A 226 25.76 45.65 11.06
C GLY A 226 24.28 45.85 11.39
N ASN A 227 23.98 47.07 11.83
CA ASN A 227 22.67 47.72 11.91
C ASN A 227 21.65 47.24 12.98
N PRO A 228 21.45 48.01 14.07
CA PRO A 228 20.57 47.66 15.20
C PRO A 228 19.06 47.90 14.98
N GLN A 229 18.56 48.06 13.76
CA GLN A 229 17.13 48.40 13.52
C GLN A 229 16.24 47.26 13.00
N ASN A 230 16.75 46.04 12.79
CA ASN A 230 15.92 44.90 12.37
C ASN A 230 16.13 43.69 13.28
N GLU A 231 15.44 43.66 14.42
CA GLU A 231 15.26 42.42 15.17
C GLU A 231 14.04 41.65 14.62
N PRO A 232 14.21 40.43 14.08
CA PRO A 232 13.08 39.57 13.77
C PRO A 232 12.51 39.01 15.09
N ARG A 233 11.28 39.42 15.43
CA ARG A 233 10.47 38.73 16.43
C ARG A 233 9.97 37.42 15.82
N CYS A 234 10.66 36.32 16.06
CA CYS A 234 10.11 34.98 15.82
C CYS A 234 9.14 34.64 16.95
N LEU A 235 7.90 35.12 16.85
CA LEU A 235 6.76 34.55 17.58
C LEU A 235 6.34 33.29 16.81
N PHE A 236 6.65 32.12 17.35
CA PHE A 236 5.94 30.91 16.97
C PHE A 236 4.66 30.86 17.82
N PRO A 237 3.46 31.07 17.26
CA PRO A 237 2.26 30.68 17.95
C PRO A 237 2.25 29.16 18.03
N ILE A 238 2.39 28.61 19.24
CA ILE A 238 2.00 27.23 19.51
C ILE A 238 0.47 27.24 19.46
N HIS A 239 -0.10 26.68 18.40
CA HIS A 239 -1.54 26.52 18.27
C HIS A 239 -2.00 25.54 19.38
N PRO A 240 -2.95 25.90 20.24
CA PRO A 240 -3.40 25.03 21.34
C PRO A 240 -4.37 23.91 20.89
N ASP A 241 -4.55 23.69 19.59
CA ASP A 241 -5.48 22.68 19.07
C ASP A 241 -4.72 21.39 18.75
N PHE A 242 -4.23 20.72 19.79
CA PHE A 242 -4.16 19.26 19.78
C PHE A 242 -5.40 18.75 20.52
N ALA A 243 -6.56 18.99 19.91
CA ALA A 243 -7.72 18.16 20.18
C ALA A 243 -7.47 16.81 19.49
N ALA A 244 -7.68 15.73 20.22
CA ALA A 244 -7.80 14.40 19.62
C ALA A 244 -8.94 14.46 18.59
N GLU A 245 -8.60 14.60 17.31
CA GLU A 245 -9.57 14.39 16.24
C GLU A 245 -9.82 12.89 16.14
N ASP A 246 -11.01 12.48 16.58
CA ASP A 246 -11.69 11.26 16.16
C ASP A 246 -11.86 11.30 14.63
N GLY A 247 -10.81 10.88 13.91
CA GLY A 247 -10.72 10.91 12.46
C GLY A 247 -11.15 9.60 11.81
N LEU A 248 -12.45 9.29 11.83
CA LEU A 248 -13.06 8.40 10.84
C LEU A 248 -13.21 9.16 9.52
N LEU A 249 -12.18 9.10 8.67
CA LEU A 249 -12.30 9.33 7.23
C LEU A 249 -12.04 8.02 6.49
N GLU A 250 -12.99 7.09 6.60
CA GLU A 250 -13.11 5.99 5.66
C GLU A 250 -13.56 6.54 4.30
N ARG A 251 -12.60 6.76 3.40
CA ARG A 251 -12.84 6.57 1.96
C ARG A 251 -12.41 5.15 1.63
N SER A 252 -13.32 4.22 1.89
CA SER A 252 -13.20 2.82 1.55
C SER A 252 -13.25 2.65 0.02
N VAL A 253 -12.08 2.56 -0.61
CA VAL A 253 -11.95 1.87 -1.90
C VAL A 253 -11.86 0.40 -1.55
N LEU A 254 -13.01 -0.28 -1.59
CA LEU A 254 -13.11 -1.72 -1.37
C LEU A 254 -12.34 -2.41 -2.49
N TRP A 255 -11.38 -3.24 -2.12
CA TRP A 255 -10.68 -4.21 -2.98
C TRP A 255 -11.17 -5.60 -2.62
N GLY A 256 -11.39 -6.47 -3.60
CA GLY A 256 -11.86 -7.83 -3.37
C GLY A 256 -11.03 -8.74 -4.26
N ARG A 257 -10.30 -9.67 -3.66
CA ARG A 257 -9.44 -10.61 -4.39
C ARG A 257 -9.98 -12.03 -4.29
N SER A 258 -9.87 -12.72 -5.42
CA SER A 258 -9.91 -14.18 -5.54
C SER A 258 -8.48 -14.62 -5.89
N TRP A 259 -7.93 -15.59 -5.15
CA TRP A 259 -6.66 -16.24 -5.47
C TRP A 259 -6.91 -17.71 -5.75
N VAL A 260 -6.42 -18.21 -6.88
CA VAL A 260 -6.29 -19.63 -7.17
C VAL A 260 -4.85 -19.90 -7.59
N SER A 261 -4.00 -20.25 -6.63
CA SER A 261 -2.72 -20.90 -6.92
C SER A 261 -2.99 -22.36 -7.30
N ARG A 262 -3.20 -22.64 -8.59
CA ARG A 262 -3.17 -24.01 -9.11
C ARG A 262 -1.78 -24.31 -9.66
N ARG A 263 -0.96 -24.98 -8.86
CA ARG A 263 0.18 -25.75 -9.38
C ARG A 263 -0.39 -27.02 -10.01
N ASP A 264 -0.80 -26.94 -11.27
CA ASP A 264 -0.95 -28.16 -12.07
C ASP A 264 0.46 -28.58 -12.48
N ALA A 265 1.01 -29.55 -11.75
CA ALA A 265 2.23 -30.24 -12.15
C ALA A 265 1.96 -30.98 -13.48
N PRO A 266 2.87 -30.92 -14.48
CA PRO A 266 2.73 -31.76 -15.65
C PRO A 266 2.98 -33.23 -15.26
N THR A 267 1.96 -34.08 -15.44
CA THR A 267 2.13 -35.53 -15.59
C THR A 267 2.70 -35.87 -16.95
#